data_AF-A0A2R6KUW1-F1
#
_entry.id   AF-A0A2R6KUW1-F1
#
_cell.length_a   1.000
_cell.length_b   1.000
_cell.length_c   1.000
_cell.angle_alpha   90.00
_cell.angle_beta   90.00
_cell.angle_gamma   90.00
#
_symmetry.space_group_name_H-M   'P 1'
#
loop_
_entity.id
_entity.type
_entity.pdbx_description
1 polymer ?
#
loop_
_entity_poly.entity_id
_entity_poly.type
_entity_poly.pdbx_seq_one_letter_code
_entity_poly.pdbx_strand_id
1 'polypeptide(L)'
;AGRPEWAVDIDRVHGWLAEQADRIEHREMHDRNRYWVSPDDADATATGMVEIVDPVENSTFCANCHRVRVTHEGHLKGCLNRNDDLRSMGEMTKPEIRETFRETVATRVPYYGEYMTRDDDGEWTFNEEYIEV
;
A
#
# COMPACT_ATOMS: atom_id res chain seq x y z
N ALA A 1 14.44 8.78 9.29
CA ALA A 1 14.70 7.61 10.16
C ALA A 1 15.00 6.40 9.28
N GLY A 2 16.04 5.62 9.58
CA GLY A 2 16.44 4.45 8.77
C GLY A 2 17.96 4.34 8.59
N ARG A 3 18.39 3.25 7.92
CA ARG A 3 19.78 2.99 7.50
C ARG A 3 19.92 3.33 6.01
N PRO A 4 20.31 4.57 5.65
CA PRO A 4 20.35 5.02 4.26
C PRO A 4 21.33 4.23 3.40
N GLU A 5 22.32 3.57 4.01
CA GLU A 5 23.22 2.66 3.32
C GLU A 5 22.53 1.41 2.75
N TRP A 6 21.29 1.12 3.16
CA TRP A 6 20.45 0.06 2.63
C TRP A 6 19.46 0.53 1.57
N ALA A 7 19.45 1.83 1.24
CA ALA A 7 18.60 2.34 0.18
C ALA A 7 19.03 1.73 -1.15
N VAL A 8 18.09 1.07 -1.82
CA VAL A 8 18.26 0.56 -3.18
C VAL A 8 17.61 1.55 -4.12
N ASP A 9 18.31 1.87 -5.20
CA ASP A 9 17.69 2.52 -6.35
C ASP A 9 16.69 1.54 -6.97
N ILE A 10 15.42 1.70 -6.59
CA ILE A 10 14.36 0.77 -6.97
C ILE A 10 14.07 0.86 -8.47
N ASP A 11 14.23 2.03 -9.08
CA ASP A 11 14.02 2.23 -10.52
C ASP A 11 15.03 1.42 -11.33
N ARG A 12 16.28 1.33 -10.85
CA ARG A 12 17.29 0.44 -11.44
C ARG A 12 16.86 -1.03 -11.38
N VAL A 13 16.22 -1.47 -10.30
CA VAL A 13 15.72 -2.85 -10.16
C VAL A 13 14.55 -3.10 -11.12
N HIS A 14 13.61 -2.16 -11.22
CA HIS A 14 12.49 -2.25 -12.16
C HIS A 14 12.98 -2.29 -13.61
N GLY A 15 13.94 -1.45 -13.98
CA GLY A 15 14.56 -1.45 -15.32
C GLY A 15 15.23 -2.78 -15.64
N TRP A 16 16.04 -3.31 -14.70
CA TRP A 16 16.67 -4.62 -14.86
C TRP A 16 15.64 -5.74 -15.06
N LEU A 17 14.58 -5.79 -14.25
CA LEU A 17 13.53 -6.81 -14.42
C LEU A 17 12.72 -6.63 -15.71
N ALA A 18 12.51 -5.39 -16.15
CA ALA A 18 11.80 -5.12 -17.40
C ALA A 18 12.58 -5.62 -18.62
N GLU A 19 13.91 -5.57 -18.60
CA GLU A 19 14.76 -6.14 -19.64
C GLU A 19 14.69 -7.67 -19.72
N GLN A 20 14.46 -8.35 -18.59
CA GLN A 20 14.38 -9.81 -18.51
C GLN A 20 12.96 -10.36 -18.74
N ALA A 21 11.93 -9.53 -18.58
CA ALA A 21 10.55 -9.99 -18.57
C ALA A 21 9.96 -10.16 -19.97
N ASP A 22 9.26 -11.27 -20.18
CA ASP A 22 8.45 -11.51 -21.38
C ASP A 22 7.22 -10.58 -21.40
N ARG A 23 6.68 -10.28 -20.21
CA ARG A 23 5.57 -9.35 -20.01
C ARG A 23 5.58 -8.78 -18.60
N ILE A 24 5.01 -7.58 -18.49
CA ILE A 24 4.84 -6.86 -17.22
C ILE A 24 3.35 -6.61 -17.01
N GLU A 25 2.87 -6.93 -15.81
CA GLU A 25 1.48 -6.72 -15.40
C GLU A 25 1.43 -5.94 -14.10
N HIS A 26 0.35 -5.21 -13.90
CA HIS A 26 0.07 -4.54 -12.62
C HIS A 26 -0.97 -5.33 -11.85
N ARG A 27 -0.71 -5.56 -10.57
CA ARG A 27 -1.67 -6.16 -9.66
C ARG A 27 -2.63 -5.10 -9.16
N GLU A 28 -3.94 -5.34 -9.29
CA GLU A 28 -5.00 -4.45 -8.75
C GLU A 28 -4.73 -4.01 -7.30
N MET A 29 -4.33 -4.94 -6.44
CA MET A 29 -3.96 -4.62 -5.05
C MET A 29 -2.58 -3.96 -4.97
N HIS A 30 -2.58 -2.69 -4.55
CA HIS A 30 -1.45 -1.77 -4.41
C HIS A 30 -0.66 -1.48 -5.70
N ASP A 31 -1.24 -1.78 -6.86
CA ASP A 31 -0.65 -1.48 -8.18
C ASP A 31 0.80 -1.94 -8.36
N ARG A 32 1.13 -3.11 -7.80
CA ARG A 32 2.51 -3.62 -7.85
C ARG A 32 2.82 -4.27 -9.20
N ASN A 33 4.01 -3.99 -9.69
CA ASN A 33 4.57 -4.62 -10.89
C ASN A 33 4.83 -6.12 -10.68
N ARG A 34 4.41 -6.90 -11.67
CA ARG A 34 4.67 -8.35 -11.82
C ARG A 34 5.40 -8.59 -13.12
N TYR A 35 6.61 -9.09 -12.99
CA TYR A 35 7.50 -9.43 -14.09
C TYR A 35 7.42 -10.92 -14.34
N TRP A 36 6.96 -11.32 -15.51
CA TRP A 36 6.94 -12.72 -15.92
C TRP A 36 8.21 -13.01 -16.72
N VAL A 37 9.04 -13.93 -16.21
CA VAL A 37 10.38 -14.23 -16.74
C VAL A 37 10.46 -15.70 -17.08
N SER A 38 10.75 -16.02 -18.35
CA SER A 38 11.01 -17.38 -18.80
C SER A 38 12.50 -17.72 -18.69
N PRO A 39 12.84 -18.99 -18.46
CA PRO A 39 14.23 -19.44 -18.44
C PRO A 39 14.85 -19.37 -19.84
N ASP A 40 16.16 -19.09 -19.91
CA ASP A 40 16.93 -19.12 -21.17
C ASP A 40 17.11 -20.55 -21.72
N ASP A 41 16.93 -21.56 -20.87
CA ASP A 41 17.03 -22.97 -21.25
C ASP A 41 15.78 -23.37 -22.06
N ALA A 42 16.00 -23.74 -23.32
CA ALA A 42 14.94 -24.14 -24.25
C ALA A 42 14.14 -25.38 -23.80
N ASP A 43 14.71 -26.21 -22.91
CA ASP A 43 14.04 -27.38 -22.35
C ASP A 43 13.23 -27.05 -21.08
N ALA A 44 13.39 -25.85 -20.53
CA ALA A 44 12.65 -25.40 -19.37
C ALA A 44 11.32 -24.74 -19.77
N THR A 45 10.22 -25.28 -19.23
CA THR A 45 8.85 -24.94 -19.68
C THR A 45 8.09 -24.04 -18.71
N ALA A 46 8.68 -23.70 -17.56
CA ALA A 46 8.00 -22.96 -16.50
C ALA A 46 8.44 -21.49 -16.46
N THR A 47 7.51 -20.57 -16.74
CA THR A 47 7.68 -19.13 -16.53
C THR A 47 7.56 -18.78 -15.03
N GLY A 48 8.54 -18.05 -14.50
CA GLY A 48 8.52 -17.50 -13.15
C GLY A 48 7.84 -16.13 -13.10
N MET A 49 7.33 -15.74 -11.93
CA MET A 49 6.76 -14.40 -11.69
C MET A 49 7.47 -13.76 -10.51
N VAL A 50 8.03 -12.57 -10.74
CA VAL A 50 8.66 -11.73 -9.72
C VAL A 50 7.75 -10.52 -9.48
N GLU A 51 7.30 -10.32 -8.24
CA GLU A 51 6.51 -9.15 -7.83
C GLU A 51 7.36 -8.28 -6.89
N ILE A 52 7.50 -7.00 -7.22
CA ILE A 52 8.27 -6.05 -6.41
C ILE A 52 7.32 -5.24 -5.53
N VAL A 53 7.72 -5.06 -4.26
CA VAL A 53 7.08 -4.14 -3.33
C VAL A 53 7.99 -2.95 -3.15
N ASP A 54 7.56 -1.81 -3.70
CA ASP A 54 8.33 -0.57 -3.65
C ASP A 54 8.51 -0.09 -2.20
N PRO A 55 9.53 0.76 -1.96
CA PRO A 55 9.75 1.39 -0.67
C PRO A 55 8.54 2.20 -0.16
N VAL A 56 8.63 2.62 1.10
CA VAL A 56 7.69 3.56 1.73
C VAL A 56 7.66 4.89 0.96
N GLU A 57 6.72 5.78 1.32
CA GLU A 57 6.50 7.07 0.64
C GLU A 57 5.93 6.96 -0.79
N ASN A 58 5.28 5.82 -1.08
CA ASN A 58 4.62 5.55 -2.34
C ASN A 58 3.10 5.83 -2.25
N SER A 59 2.65 6.93 -2.87
CA SER A 59 1.24 7.32 -2.91
C SER A 59 0.39 6.39 -3.80
N THR A 60 0.94 5.89 -4.91
CA THR A 60 0.27 4.92 -5.80
C THR A 60 -0.08 3.63 -5.06
N PHE A 61 0.83 3.11 -4.24
CA PHE A 61 0.57 1.95 -3.39
C PHE A 61 -0.58 2.22 -2.42
N CYS A 62 -0.59 3.41 -1.80
CA CYS A 62 -1.59 3.79 -0.80
C CYS A 62 -2.97 3.96 -1.43
N ALA A 63 -3.07 4.61 -2.59
CA ALA A 63 -4.30 4.81 -3.34
C ALA A 63 -4.94 3.48 -3.78
N ASN A 64 -4.13 2.47 -4.11
CA ASN A 64 -4.58 1.15 -4.55
C ASN A 64 -4.68 0.12 -3.39
N CYS A 65 -4.66 0.58 -2.13
CA CYS A 65 -4.79 -0.29 -0.96
C CYS A 65 -6.25 -0.52 -0.59
N HIS A 66 -6.73 -1.77 -0.66
CA HIS A 66 -8.12 -2.13 -0.33
C HIS A 66 -8.29 -2.80 1.05
N ARG A 67 -7.28 -2.72 1.94
CA ARG A 67 -7.31 -3.41 3.24
C ARG A 67 -7.95 -2.57 4.35
N VAL A 68 -8.86 -3.19 5.09
CA VAL A 68 -9.28 -2.78 6.44
C VAL A 68 -8.73 -3.79 7.44
N ARG A 69 -8.36 -3.32 8.63
CA ARG A 69 -7.79 -4.15 9.71
C ARG A 69 -8.65 -4.06 10.96
N VAL A 70 -8.45 -5.04 11.84
CA VAL A 70 -8.96 -5.03 13.21
C VAL A 70 -7.76 -4.98 14.15
N THR A 71 -7.74 -4.03 15.08
CA THR A 71 -6.70 -3.94 16.10
C THR A 71 -6.90 -5.01 17.18
N HIS A 72 -5.88 -5.25 18.01
CA HIS A 72 -5.96 -6.19 19.13
C HIS A 72 -7.01 -5.78 20.19
N GLU A 73 -7.37 -4.50 20.26
CA GLU A 73 -8.43 -3.97 21.13
C GLU A 73 -9.82 -3.97 20.46
N GLY A 74 -9.95 -4.56 19.27
CA GLY A 74 -11.24 -4.67 18.58
C GLY A 74 -11.70 -3.40 17.86
N HIS A 75 -10.77 -2.54 17.43
CA HIS A 75 -11.10 -1.37 16.61
C HIS A 75 -10.97 -1.67 15.12
N LEU A 76 -11.91 -1.18 14.31
CA LEU A 76 -11.74 -1.09 12.86
C LEU A 76 -10.72 0.01 12.52
N LYS A 77 -9.82 -0.31 11.59
CA LYS A 77 -8.70 0.54 11.20
C LYS A 77 -8.60 0.58 9.67
N GLY A 78 -8.89 1.75 9.09
CA GLY A 78 -8.97 1.96 7.65
C GLY A 78 -7.60 1.97 6.94
N CYS A 79 -6.56 2.40 7.64
CA CYS A 79 -5.18 2.44 7.14
C CYS A 79 -4.20 1.91 8.20
N LEU A 80 -3.13 1.21 7.78
CA LEU A 80 -2.13 0.67 8.72
C LEU A 80 -1.46 1.77 9.55
N ASN A 81 -1.17 2.90 8.91
CA ASN A 81 -0.31 3.93 9.47
C ASN A 81 -1.08 5.08 10.13
N ARG A 82 -2.43 5.06 10.11
CA ARG A 82 -3.30 6.09 10.67
C ARG A 82 -4.05 5.59 11.91
N ASN A 83 -4.00 6.30 13.05
CA ASN A 83 -4.57 5.85 14.33
C ASN A 83 -5.63 6.80 14.93
N ASP A 84 -5.81 7.98 14.35
CA ASP A 84 -6.79 8.99 14.77
C ASP A 84 -8.23 8.63 14.34
N ASP A 85 -8.41 7.70 13.40
CA ASP A 85 -9.72 7.33 12.84
C ASP A 85 -10.24 5.95 13.31
N LEU A 86 -9.73 5.43 14.43
CA LEU A 86 -10.11 4.11 14.95
C LEU A 86 -11.57 4.08 15.41
N ARG A 87 -12.30 3.02 15.05
CA ARG A 87 -13.71 2.83 15.43
C ARG A 87 -13.89 1.56 16.24
N SER A 88 -14.23 1.68 17.52
CA SER A 88 -14.42 0.53 18.41
C SER A 88 -15.62 -0.33 18.00
N MET A 89 -15.48 -1.66 18.06
CA MET A 89 -16.59 -2.61 17.89
C MET A 89 -17.09 -3.20 19.22
N GLY A 90 -16.53 -2.79 20.37
CA GLY A 90 -16.65 -3.52 21.64
C GLY A 90 -18.09 -3.75 22.13
N GLU A 91 -18.95 -2.73 22.05
CA GLU A 91 -20.35 -2.80 22.50
C GLU A 91 -21.35 -2.95 21.35
N MET A 92 -20.86 -3.06 20.10
CA MET A 92 -21.71 -3.08 18.92
C MET A 92 -22.33 -4.44 18.67
N THR A 93 -23.61 -4.44 18.31
CA THR A 93 -24.30 -5.58 17.71
C THR A 93 -23.77 -5.85 16.30
N LYS A 94 -24.05 -7.04 15.75
CA LYS A 94 -23.66 -7.40 14.39
C LYS A 94 -24.15 -6.42 13.30
N PRO A 95 -25.40 -5.90 13.35
CA PRO A 95 -25.84 -4.85 12.43
C PRO A 95 -25.01 -3.56 12.55
N GLU A 96 -24.71 -3.11 13.76
CA GLU A 96 -23.89 -1.90 13.99
C GLU A 96 -22.47 -2.09 13.48
N ILE A 97 -21.82 -3.23 13.78
CA ILE A 97 -20.49 -3.56 13.23
C ILE A 97 -20.50 -3.52 11.70
N ARG A 98 -21.57 -4.04 11.07
CA ARG A 98 -21.69 -4.04 9.61
C ARG A 98 -21.75 -2.62 9.06
N GLU A 99 -22.47 -1.72 9.71
CA GLU A 99 -22.57 -0.34 9.28
C GLU A 99 -21.26 0.40 9.51
N THR A 100 -20.68 0.29 10.70
CA THR A 100 -19.36 0.85 11.03
C THR A 100 -18.28 0.37 10.06
N PHE A 101 -18.32 -0.89 9.61
CA PHE A 101 -17.40 -1.40 8.59
C PHE A 101 -17.59 -0.71 7.23
N ARG A 102 -18.84 -0.50 6.78
CA ARG A 102 -19.10 0.22 5.52
C ARG A 102 -18.64 1.66 5.60
N GLU A 103 -18.92 2.34 6.70
CA GLU A 103 -18.43 3.70 6.93
C GLU A 103 -16.90 3.73 6.95
N THR A 104 -16.26 2.79 7.65
CA THR A 104 -14.80 2.66 7.66
C THR A 104 -14.25 2.52 6.26
N VAL A 105 -14.89 1.73 5.38
CA VAL A 105 -14.49 1.55 3.98
C VAL A 105 -14.72 2.82 3.15
N ALA A 106 -15.86 3.49 3.34
CA ALA A 106 -16.24 4.67 2.57
C ALA A 106 -15.40 5.91 2.91
N THR A 107 -14.91 6.02 4.15
CA THR A 107 -14.14 7.17 4.62
C THR A 107 -12.64 6.87 4.75
N ARG A 108 -12.12 5.83 4.09
CA ARG A 108 -10.70 5.48 4.16
C ARG A 108 -9.87 6.60 3.55
N VAL A 109 -8.79 6.95 4.23
CA VAL A 109 -7.82 7.92 3.74
C VAL A 109 -6.48 7.20 3.53
N PRO A 110 -5.95 7.16 2.29
CA PRO A 110 -4.59 6.72 2.00
C PRO A 110 -3.55 7.47 2.83
N TYR A 111 -2.50 6.78 3.30
CA TYR A 111 -1.50 7.43 4.15
C TYR A 111 -0.66 8.43 3.36
N TYR A 112 0.07 7.98 2.34
CA TYR A 112 0.79 8.88 1.44
C TYR A 112 -0.14 9.32 0.31
N GLY A 113 -0.16 10.62 0.03
CA GLY A 113 -0.95 11.23 -1.03
C GLY A 113 -2.25 11.89 -0.57
N GLU A 114 -2.74 11.57 0.64
CA GLU A 114 -3.92 12.23 1.21
C GLU A 114 -3.74 12.63 2.68
N TYR A 115 -3.43 11.67 3.56
CA TYR A 115 -3.18 11.98 4.98
C TYR A 115 -1.83 12.67 5.20
N MET A 116 -0.80 12.22 4.50
CA MET A 116 0.48 12.90 4.31
C MET A 116 0.49 13.48 2.89
N THR A 117 0.77 14.76 2.77
CA THR A 117 0.94 15.46 1.50
C THR A 117 2.39 15.95 1.38
N ARG A 118 2.81 16.32 0.17
CA ARG A 118 4.11 16.96 -0.04
C ARG A 118 3.96 18.46 0.00
N ASP A 119 4.84 19.13 0.73
CA ASP A 119 4.93 20.60 0.74
C ASP A 119 5.71 21.14 -0.48
N ASP A 120 5.93 22.45 -0.50
CA ASP A 120 6.65 23.14 -1.58
C ASP A 120 8.13 22.70 -1.70
N ASP A 121 8.71 22.19 -0.62
CA ASP A 121 10.07 21.65 -0.59
C ASP A 121 10.12 20.15 -0.95
N GLY A 122 8.95 19.53 -1.14
CA GLY A 122 8.79 18.11 -1.48
C GLY A 122 8.88 17.18 -0.26
N GLU A 123 8.90 17.72 0.96
CA GLU A 123 8.89 16.94 2.19
C GLU A 123 7.47 16.49 2.55
N TRP A 124 7.36 15.33 3.21
CA TRP A 124 6.05 14.83 3.63
C TRP A 124 5.60 15.49 4.93
N THR A 125 4.45 16.15 4.88
CA THR A 125 3.79 16.78 6.03
C THR A 125 2.38 16.22 6.22
N PHE A 126 1.86 16.27 7.45
CA PHE A 126 0.47 15.87 7.70
C PHE A 126 -0.48 16.91 7.08
N ASN A 127 -1.55 16.42 6.46
CA ASN A 127 -2.63 17.26 5.96
C ASN A 127 -3.49 17.73 7.13
N GLU A 128 -3.55 19.05 7.32
CA GLU A 128 -4.26 19.73 8.43
C GLU A 128 -5.75 19.34 8.51
N GLU A 129 -6.40 18.98 7.38
CA GLU A 129 -7.79 18.50 7.32
C GLU A 129 -8.05 17.33 8.29
N TYR A 130 -7.04 16.51 8.55
CA TYR A 130 -7.17 15.30 9.36
C TYR A 130 -6.54 15.41 10.75
N ILE A 131 -5.86 16.51 11.08
CA ILE A 131 -5.18 16.69 12.38
C ILE A 131 -6.15 17.23 13.45
N GLU A 132 -7.22 17.90 13.02
CA GLU A 132 -8.18 18.56 13.93
C GLU A 132 -9.41 17.71 14.29
N VAL A 133 -9.46 16.44 13.86
CA VAL A 133 -10.61 15.54 14.05
C VAL A 133 -10.49 14.70 15.32
#